data_AF-X0WGE7-F1
#
_entry.id   AF-X0WGE7-F1
#
_cell.length_a   1.000
_cell.length_b   1.000
_cell.length_c   1.000
_cell.angle_alpha   90.00
_cell.angle_beta   90.00
_cell.angle_gamma   90.00
#
_symmetry.space_group_name_H-M   'P 1'
#
loop_
_entity.id
_entity.type
_entity.pdbx_description
1 polymer ?
#
loop_
_entity_poly.entity_id
_entity_poly.type
_entity_poly.pdbx_seq_one_letter_code
_entity_poly.pdbx_strand_id
1 'polypeptide(L)'
;MWRSSSKIPLLALLFTFLVFTGFAQESGKIGIVNSNEVIQKSTEGKAVMAQLQEKDNSNASRISTMDEKIRELETKLNTQRLTLTQESILQLTSELERKRTERKRFAEDSLRDLQELRFRLFTKVQDEVIP
;
A
#
# COMPACT_ATOMS: atom_id res chain seq x y z
N MET A 1 -4.10 53.56 -51.99
CA MET A 1 -4.47 52.53 -50.98
C MET A 1 -4.02 53.11 -49.64
N TRP A 2 -4.81 53.28 -48.59
CA TRP A 2 -5.83 52.39 -48.04
C TRP A 2 -6.69 53.19 -47.04
N ARG A 3 -7.95 52.78 -46.92
CA ARG A 3 -9.04 53.39 -46.16
C ARG A 3 -8.85 53.26 -44.64
N SER A 4 -9.19 54.33 -43.94
CA SER A 4 -9.67 54.29 -42.56
C SER A 4 -10.98 53.49 -42.49
N SER A 5 -11.08 52.56 -41.54
CA SER A 5 -12.36 52.10 -41.00
C SER A 5 -12.16 51.38 -39.66
N SER A 6 -12.60 52.06 -38.60
CA SER A 6 -12.69 51.60 -37.22
C SER A 6 -13.51 50.32 -37.09
N LYS A 7 -12.88 49.22 -36.67
CA LYS A 7 -13.53 48.00 -36.18
C LYS A 7 -12.74 47.38 -35.03
N ILE A 8 -12.50 48.15 -33.97
CA ILE A 8 -11.88 47.63 -32.73
C ILE A 8 -12.89 47.43 -31.58
N PRO A 9 -14.14 47.97 -31.54
CA PRO A 9 -14.99 47.72 -30.37
C PRO A 9 -15.76 46.39 -30.42
N LEU A 10 -15.71 45.63 -31.52
CA LEU A 10 -16.51 44.41 -31.69
C LEU A 10 -15.81 43.12 -31.22
N LEU A 11 -14.47 43.14 -31.10
CA LEU A 11 -13.72 41.98 -30.58
C LEU A 11 -13.60 41.98 -29.04
N ALA A 12 -13.76 43.14 -28.40
CA ALA A 12 -13.67 43.28 -26.95
C ALA A 12 -14.95 42.83 -26.21
N LEU A 13 -16.09 42.73 -26.90
CA LEU A 13 -17.38 42.38 -26.29
C LEU A 13 -17.65 40.86 -26.24
N LEU A 14 -16.86 40.04 -26.95
CA LEU A 14 -17.00 38.58 -26.93
C LEU A 14 -16.18 37.91 -25.80
N PHE A 15 -15.17 38.61 -25.26
CA PHE A 15 -14.28 38.04 -24.25
C PHE A 15 -14.80 38.18 -22.81
N THR A 16 -15.81 39.02 -22.58
CA THR A 16 -16.38 39.27 -21.25
C THR A 16 -17.46 38.29 -20.83
N PHE A 17 -17.94 37.40 -21.72
CA PHE A 17 -18.99 36.43 -21.37
C PHE A 17 -18.46 35.08 -20.85
N LEU A 18 -17.14 34.83 -20.86
CA LEU A 18 -16.58 33.53 -20.47
C LEU A 18 -16.23 33.38 -18.98
N VAL A 19 -16.43 34.41 -18.15
CA VAL A 19 -15.92 34.43 -16.76
C VAL A 19 -17.00 34.07 -15.71
N PHE A 20 -18.26 33.83 -16.12
CA PHE A 20 -19.37 33.69 -15.16
C PHE A 20 -19.88 32.24 -14.95
N THR A 21 -18.99 31.25 -14.94
CA THR A 21 -19.34 29.85 -14.59
C THR A 21 -18.69 29.37 -13.28
N GLY A 22 -18.31 30.29 -12.39
CA GLY A 22 -17.49 29.98 -11.21
C GLY A 22 -18.17 29.95 -9.83
N PHE A 23 -19.47 30.28 -9.70
CA PHE A 23 -20.09 30.40 -8.38
C PHE A 23 -21.48 29.76 -8.31
N ALA A 24 -21.50 28.44 -8.43
CA ALA A 24 -22.60 27.60 -7.96
C ALA A 24 -22.10 26.55 -6.96
N GLN A 25 -21.11 26.90 -6.12
CA GLN A 25 -20.87 26.15 -4.89
C GLN A 25 -21.93 26.54 -3.88
N GLU A 26 -23.04 25.82 -3.97
CA GLU A 26 -24.05 25.73 -2.94
C GLU A 26 -23.38 25.50 -1.59
N SER A 27 -23.58 26.45 -0.67
CA SER A 27 -23.16 26.42 0.72
C SER A 27 -23.99 25.39 1.50
N GLY A 28 -23.91 24.13 1.09
CA GLY A 28 -24.23 23.01 1.94
C GLY A 28 -23.13 22.92 2.99
N LYS A 29 -23.47 23.08 4.27
CA LYS A 29 -22.59 22.74 5.39
C LYS A 29 -22.32 21.23 5.39
N ILE A 30 -21.57 20.75 4.42
CA ILE A 30 -20.93 19.45 4.48
C ILE A 30 -19.69 19.70 5.34
N GLY A 31 -19.85 19.50 6.64
CA GLY A 31 -18.69 19.25 7.49
C GLY A 31 -18.01 18.01 6.93
N ILE A 32 -16.94 18.19 6.17
CA ILE A 32 -16.01 17.10 5.87
C ILE A 32 -15.37 16.79 7.22
N VAL A 33 -16.01 15.91 8.00
CA VAL A 33 -15.32 15.24 9.09
C VAL A 33 -14.27 14.41 8.38
N ASN A 34 -13.03 14.86 8.48
CA ASN A 34 -11.89 14.13 7.97
C ASN A 34 -11.75 12.92 8.90
N SER A 35 -12.51 11.85 8.65
CA SER A 35 -12.57 10.68 9.54
C SER A 35 -11.18 10.12 9.79
N ASN A 36 -10.24 10.28 8.85
CA ASN A 36 -8.81 9.98 8.99
C ASN A 36 -8.13 10.62 10.22
N GLU A 37 -8.48 11.86 10.56
CA GLU A 37 -7.89 12.57 11.71
C GLU A 37 -8.48 12.07 13.04
N VAL A 38 -9.74 11.64 13.03
CA VAL A 38 -10.42 11.07 14.21
C VAL A 38 -9.87 9.68 14.54
N ILE A 39 -9.57 8.85 13.52
CA ILE A 39 -8.91 7.55 13.71
C ILE A 39 -7.50 7.74 14.31
N GLN A 40 -6.71 8.70 13.82
CA GLN A 40 -5.35 8.94 14.35
C GLN A 40 -5.30 9.55 15.76
N LYS A 41 -6.31 10.35 16.14
CA LYS A 41 -6.40 10.97 17.46
C LYS A 41 -7.10 10.09 18.51
N SER A 42 -7.90 9.10 18.11
CA SER A 42 -8.55 8.16 19.03
C SER A 42 -7.55 7.16 19.64
N THR A 43 -7.72 6.83 20.92
CA THR A 43 -6.95 5.80 21.62
C THR A 43 -7.08 4.43 20.96
N GLU A 44 -8.25 4.13 20.39
CA GLU A 44 -8.53 2.88 19.69
C GLU A 44 -7.76 2.78 18.37
N GLY A 45 -7.70 3.86 17.59
CA GLY A 45 -6.91 3.87 16.36
C GLY A 45 -5.40 3.71 16.61
N LYS A 46 -4.86 4.27 17.69
CA LYS A 46 -3.45 4.04 18.08
C LYS A 46 -3.18 2.59 18.48
N ALA A 47 -4.05 1.98 19.29
CA ALA A 47 -3.90 0.57 19.68
C ALA A 47 -3.98 -0.37 18.48
N VAL A 48 -4.86 -0.04 17.53
CA VAL A 48 -5.05 -0.77 16.28
C VAL A 48 -3.82 -0.63 15.36
N MET A 49 -3.24 0.56 15.23
CA MET A 49 -2.00 0.77 14.48
C MET A 49 -0.81 0.05 15.12
N ALA A 50 -0.74 0.01 16.46
CA ALA A 50 0.29 -0.75 17.16
C ALA A 50 0.18 -2.26 16.88
N GLN A 51 -1.03 -2.82 16.86
CA GLN A 51 -1.24 -4.23 16.50
C GLN A 51 -0.86 -4.53 15.05
N LEU A 52 -1.18 -3.62 14.12
CA LEU A 52 -0.78 -3.74 12.71
C LEU A 52 0.75 -3.72 12.57
N GLN A 53 1.43 -2.79 13.26
CA GLN A 53 2.88 -2.66 13.23
C GLN A 53 3.57 -3.89 13.84
N GLU A 54 3.05 -4.41 14.95
CA GLU A 54 3.58 -5.62 15.59
C GLU A 54 3.46 -6.83 14.66
N LYS A 55 2.33 -6.98 13.97
CA LYS A 55 2.13 -8.04 12.97
C LYS A 55 3.09 -7.90 11.79
N ASP A 56 3.28 -6.68 11.28
CA ASP A 56 4.20 -6.41 10.20
C ASP A 56 5.66 -6.73 10.59
N ASN A 57 6.10 -6.26 11.76
CA ASN A 57 7.42 -6.56 12.32
C ASN A 57 7.64 -8.06 12.52
N SER A 58 6.64 -8.77 13.07
CA SER A 58 6.70 -10.22 13.27
C SER A 58 6.81 -10.98 11.95
N ASN A 59 6.05 -10.57 10.93
CA ASN A 59 6.11 -11.16 9.60
C ASN A 59 7.46 -10.89 8.91
N ALA A 60 7.97 -9.65 9.01
CA ALA A 60 9.28 -9.29 8.48
C ALA A 60 10.41 -10.10 9.14
N SER A 61 10.36 -10.27 10.47
CA SER A 61 11.33 -11.09 11.21
C SER A 61 11.28 -12.56 10.76
N ARG A 62 10.08 -13.12 10.60
CA ARG A 62 9.91 -14.49 10.09
C ARG A 62 10.48 -14.66 8.69
N ILE A 63 10.21 -13.72 7.79
CA ILE A 63 10.77 -13.74 6.42
C ILE A 63 12.30 -13.70 6.48
N SER A 64 12.89 -12.84 7.31
CA SER A 64 14.35 -12.76 7.50
C SER A 64 14.92 -14.11 7.96
N THR A 65 14.31 -14.76 8.95
CA THR A 65 14.74 -16.08 9.42
C THR A 65 14.63 -17.15 8.32
N MET A 66 13.61 -17.09 7.46
CA MET A 66 13.48 -18.02 6.34
C MET A 66 14.56 -17.77 5.28
N ASP A 67 14.86 -16.51 4.97
CA ASP A 67 15.89 -16.11 4.03
C ASP A 67 17.30 -16.52 4.53
N GLU A 68 17.58 -16.39 5.83
CA GLU A 68 18.81 -16.90 6.45
C GLU A 68 18.96 -18.42 6.29
N LYS A 69 17.90 -19.19 6.56
CA LYS A 69 17.91 -20.66 6.38
C LYS A 69 18.11 -21.07 4.93
N ILE A 70 17.48 -20.37 3.99
CA ILE A 70 17.67 -20.58 2.55
C ILE A 70 19.14 -20.35 2.19
N ARG A 71 19.73 -19.24 2.65
CA ARG A 71 21.13 -18.90 2.39
C ARG A 71 22.10 -19.91 3.01
N GLU A 72 21.82 -20.40 4.21
CA GLU A 72 22.61 -21.45 4.87
C GLU A 72 22.59 -22.75 4.05
N LEU A 73 21.42 -23.19 3.59
CA LEU A 73 21.27 -24.37 2.74
C LEU A 73 21.98 -24.20 1.40
N GLU A 74 21.86 -23.04 0.75
CA GLU A 74 22.58 -22.71 -0.49
C GLU A 74 24.10 -22.75 -0.29
N THR A 75 24.59 -22.19 0.82
CA THR A 75 26.01 -22.18 1.16
C THR A 75 26.51 -23.60 1.40
N LYS A 76 25.76 -24.40 2.15
CA LYS A 76 26.07 -25.82 2.40
C LYS A 76 26.12 -26.61 1.10
N LEU A 77 25.15 -26.40 0.21
CA LEU A 77 25.08 -27.08 -1.08
C LEU A 77 26.25 -26.70 -1.98
N ASN A 78 26.64 -25.42 -2.03
CA ASN A 78 27.77 -24.96 -2.83
C ASN A 78 29.12 -25.44 -2.27
N THR A 79 29.32 -25.37 -0.95
CA THR A 79 30.59 -25.72 -0.31
C THR A 79 30.81 -27.24 -0.22
N GLN A 80 29.75 -28.01 -0.01
CA GLN A 80 29.83 -29.45 0.20
C GLN A 80 29.42 -30.27 -1.04
N ARG A 81 29.16 -29.63 -2.19
CA ARG A 81 28.73 -30.33 -3.43
C ARG A 81 29.68 -31.44 -3.87
N LEU A 82 30.98 -31.26 -3.61
CA LEU A 82 32.03 -32.20 -4.03
C LEU A 82 32.30 -33.29 -2.98
N THR A 83 31.84 -33.11 -1.74
CA THR A 83 32.05 -34.04 -0.63
C THR A 83 30.79 -34.83 -0.26
N LEU A 84 29.62 -34.35 -0.67
CA LEU A 84 28.33 -35.01 -0.44
C LEU A 84 28.05 -36.10 -1.46
N THR A 85 27.26 -37.08 -1.06
CA THR A 85 26.70 -38.08 -1.98
C THR A 85 25.63 -37.45 -2.87
N GLN A 86 25.40 -38.04 -4.04
CA GLN A 86 24.34 -37.60 -4.96
C GLN A 86 22.94 -37.58 -4.30
N GLU A 87 22.67 -38.53 -3.40
CA GLU A 87 21.42 -38.58 -2.64
C GLU A 87 21.31 -37.39 -1.67
N SER A 88 22.36 -37.08 -0.92
CA SER A 88 22.36 -35.93 0.00
C SER A 88 22.21 -34.60 -0.75
N ILE A 89 22.79 -34.47 -1.94
CA ILE A 89 22.60 -33.28 -2.80
C ILE A 89 21.14 -33.15 -3.22
N LEU A 90 20.49 -34.24 -3.64
CA LEU A 90 19.08 -34.27 -4.02
C LEU A 90 18.15 -33.92 -2.85
N GLN A 91 18.45 -34.43 -1.64
CA GLN A 91 17.69 -34.09 -0.44
C GLN A 91 17.81 -32.60 -0.10
N LEU A 92 19.03 -32.05 -0.12
CA LEU A 92 19.26 -30.63 0.17
C LEU A 92 18.66 -29.69 -0.88
N THR A 93 18.72 -30.04 -2.17
CA THR A 93 18.04 -29.25 -3.22
C THR A 93 16.51 -29.31 -3.04
N SER A 94 15.94 -30.48 -2.74
CA SER A 94 14.52 -30.60 -2.46
C SER A 94 14.09 -29.78 -1.24
N GLU A 95 14.89 -29.81 -0.17
CA GLU A 95 14.63 -29.02 1.02
C GLU A 95 14.73 -27.51 0.75
N LEU A 96 15.73 -27.09 -0.03
CA LEU A 96 15.89 -25.70 -0.47
C LEU A 96 14.67 -25.22 -1.26
N GLU A 97 14.20 -25.99 -2.23
CA GLU A 97 13.01 -25.64 -3.02
C GLU A 97 11.74 -25.60 -2.16
N ARG A 98 11.61 -26.52 -1.20
CA ARG A 98 10.52 -26.49 -0.21
C ARG A 98 10.57 -25.20 0.60
N LYS A 99 11.75 -24.80 1.10
CA LYS A 99 11.93 -23.58 1.91
C LYS A 99 11.66 -22.31 1.11
N ARG A 100 12.12 -22.25 -0.15
CA ARG A 100 11.80 -21.15 -1.08
C ARG A 100 10.31 -21.02 -1.32
N THR A 101 9.63 -22.14 -1.54
CA THR A 101 8.17 -22.18 -1.73
C THR A 101 7.43 -21.74 -0.48
N GLU A 102 7.84 -22.25 0.69
CA GLU A 102 7.28 -21.86 1.99
C GLU A 102 7.44 -20.36 2.23
N ARG A 103 8.62 -19.80 1.94
CA ARG A 103 8.91 -18.37 2.07
C ARG A 103 8.04 -17.53 1.15
N LYS A 104 7.88 -17.95 -0.10
CA LYS A 104 7.01 -17.26 -1.06
C LYS A 104 5.56 -17.25 -0.60
N ARG A 105 5.02 -18.41 -0.21
CA ARG A 105 3.65 -18.52 0.30
C ARG A 105 3.46 -17.67 1.56
N PHE A 106 4.39 -17.77 2.51
CA PHE A 106 4.33 -17.00 3.74
C PHE A 106 4.32 -15.49 3.47
N ALA A 107 5.11 -15.00 2.52
CA ALA A 107 5.12 -13.60 2.13
C ALA A 107 3.79 -13.17 1.47
N GLU A 108 3.24 -13.99 0.57
CA GLU A 108 1.95 -13.73 -0.09
C GLU A 108 0.79 -13.73 0.92
N ASP A 109 0.77 -14.72 1.81
CA ASP A 109 -0.25 -14.86 2.86
C ASP A 109 -0.13 -13.72 3.88
N SER A 110 1.08 -13.37 4.32
CA SER A 110 1.32 -12.25 5.23
C SER A 110 0.83 -10.91 4.65
N LEU A 111 1.03 -10.69 3.36
CA LEU A 111 0.55 -9.47 2.69
C LEU A 111 -0.98 -9.42 2.67
N ARG A 112 -1.64 -10.55 2.34
CA ARG A 112 -3.10 -10.66 2.33
C ARG A 112 -3.68 -10.45 3.73
N ASP A 113 -3.09 -11.10 4.73
CA ASP A 113 -3.51 -10.98 6.13
C ASP A 113 -3.41 -9.53 6.62
N LEU A 114 -2.32 -8.82 6.28
CA LEU A 114 -2.16 -7.41 6.63
C LEU A 114 -3.20 -6.52 5.93
N GLN A 115 -3.53 -6.79 4.67
CA GLN A 115 -4.56 -6.06 3.93
C GLN A 115 -5.95 -6.29 4.54
N GLU A 116 -6.29 -7.54 4.84
CA GLU A 116 -7.57 -7.90 5.47
C GLU A 116 -7.66 -7.28 6.87
N LEU A 117 -6.57 -7.31 7.63
CA LEU A 117 -6.50 -6.66 8.94
C LEU A 117 -6.73 -5.15 8.80
N ARG A 118 -6.04 -4.46 7.88
CA ARG A 118 -6.27 -3.03 7.62
C ARG A 118 -7.72 -2.72 7.27
N PHE A 119 -8.34 -3.53 6.42
CA PHE A 119 -9.73 -3.35 6.02
C PHE A 119 -10.69 -3.52 7.21
N ARG A 120 -10.57 -4.63 7.96
CA ARG A 120 -11.38 -4.89 9.17
C ARG A 120 -11.26 -3.79 10.22
N LEU A 121 -10.06 -3.28 10.38
CA LEU A 121 -9.78 -2.19 11.32
C LEU A 121 -10.42 -0.88 10.85
N PHE A 122 -10.36 -0.59 9.56
CA PHE A 122 -11.01 0.58 8.98
C PHE A 122 -12.53 0.52 9.09
N THR A 123 -13.15 -0.62 8.76
CA THR A 123 -14.60 -0.82 8.90
C THR A 123 -15.05 -0.69 10.34
N LYS A 124 -14.32 -1.30 11.29
CA LYS A 124 -14.65 -1.21 12.71
C LYS A 124 -14.65 0.24 13.20
N VAL A 125 -13.63 1.02 12.85
CA VAL A 125 -13.58 2.43 13.25
C VAL A 125 -14.65 3.27 12.55
N GLN A 126 -15.03 2.93 11.31
CA GLN A 126 -16.13 3.59 10.62
C GLN A 126 -17.48 3.33 11.31
N ASP A 127 -17.76 2.09 11.68
CA ASP A 127 -19.00 1.71 12.40
C ASP A 127 -19.08 2.36 13.80
N GLU A 128 -17.94 2.63 14.43
CA GLU A 128 -17.87 3.23 15.77
C GLU A 128 -17.95 4.77 15.73
N VAL A 129 -17.67 5.39 14.58
CA VAL A 129 -17.70 6.85 14.36
C VAL A 129 -19.00 7.33 13.71
N ILE A 130 -19.73 6.47 13.00
CA ILE A 130 -21.04 6.78 12.41
C ILE A 130 -22.13 6.16 13.29
N PRO A 131 -22.82 6.95 14.15
CA PRO A 131 -23.99 6.47 14.89
C PRO A 131 -25.20 6.19 13.99
#